data_AF-A0A9N7Q0V6-F1
#
_entry.id   AF-A0A9N7Q0V6-F1
#
_cell.length_a   1.000
_cell.length_b   1.000
_cell.length_c   1.000
_cell.angle_alpha   90.00
_cell.angle_beta   90.00
_cell.angle_gamma   90.00
#
_symmetry.space_group_name_H-M   'P 1'
#
loop_
_entity.id
_entity.type
_entity.pdbx_description
1 polymer ?
#
loop_
_entity_poly.entity_id
_entity_poly.type
_entity_poly.pdbx_seq_one_letter_code
_entity_poly.pdbx_strand_id
1 'polypeptide(L)'
;MSVSENILENANRVIRGLRRPAWLQARAQSVRKPANPCQSWAGGAREGPAAMRADFNMAFSAQGRAVSEFHNRWARRILVIFSAAALCACNAMKLGYQQGDRLAYWWIDNYVDVTSAQEPLTREAIARFFAWHRKAQLPEISGLLQQAKAEVRQPVTPAMVEHFQDASQQLARRSYEQAMPDMADLLLTLTPEQIARMEKKFAEGNAKYRKKFLNPNPAERVDARFDKVMDYARLVYGGFSGEQEKQIREAILPVVDSAEARYAERVARQQEWLKMVRYVQTTQPSKPQVIDLLRRFRDYWQNPPAKQAARHDASTTAGIALTVAIANMTTPQQKAHAQDRFQKWIDDTNALMREKANAPVQSAATN
;
A
#
# COMPACT_ATOMS: atom_id res chain seq x y z
N MET A 1 16.61 0.49 2.61
CA MET A 1 15.12 0.38 2.47
C MET A 1 14.46 1.77 2.42
N SER A 2 13.76 2.08 1.34
CA SER A 2 13.19 3.42 1.09
C SER A 2 12.02 3.72 2.03
N VAL A 3 11.83 5.00 2.36
CA VAL A 3 10.58 5.55 2.91
C VAL A 3 9.37 5.03 2.12
N SER A 4 9.54 4.67 0.83
CA SER A 4 8.53 4.01 0.00
C SER A 4 8.09 2.64 0.51
N GLU A 5 8.93 1.77 1.08
CA GLU A 5 8.45 0.47 1.59
C GLU A 5 7.52 0.66 2.80
N ASN A 6 7.83 1.59 3.70
CA ASN A 6 7.02 1.84 4.91
C ASN A 6 5.78 2.71 4.62
N ILE A 7 5.91 3.72 3.75
CA ILE A 7 4.78 4.57 3.30
C ILE A 7 3.85 3.76 2.41
N LEU A 8 4.34 2.96 1.46
CA LEU A 8 3.49 2.10 0.63
C LEU A 8 2.93 0.93 1.43
N GLU A 9 3.67 0.34 2.38
CA GLU A 9 3.10 -0.70 3.25
C GLU A 9 1.99 -0.16 4.16
N ASN A 10 2.10 1.08 4.65
CA ASN A 10 1.03 1.73 5.39
C ASN A 10 -0.12 2.22 4.49
N ALA A 11 0.17 2.79 3.33
CA ALA A 11 -0.85 3.22 2.36
C ALA A 11 -1.66 2.03 1.83
N ASN A 12 -1.00 0.90 1.54
CA ASN A 12 -1.66 -0.33 1.10
C ASN A 12 -2.48 -0.97 2.24
N ARG A 13 -2.06 -0.81 3.50
CA ARG A 13 -2.83 -1.24 4.68
C ARG A 13 -4.06 -0.36 4.93
N VAL A 14 -3.99 0.94 4.65
CA VAL A 14 -5.12 1.88 4.67
C VAL A 14 -6.10 1.59 3.52
N ILE A 15 -5.59 1.35 2.30
CA ILE A 15 -6.40 0.97 1.14
C ILE A 15 -7.11 -0.37 1.36
N ARG A 16 -6.44 -1.37 1.96
CA ARG A 16 -7.08 -2.65 2.34
C ARG A 16 -7.99 -2.52 3.57
N GLY A 17 -7.73 -1.56 4.45
CA GLY A 17 -8.53 -1.29 5.66
C GLY A 17 -9.89 -0.63 5.38
N LEU A 18 -10.08 -0.04 4.19
CA LEU A 18 -11.35 0.55 3.76
C LEU A 18 -12.43 -0.48 3.36
N ARG A 19 -12.17 -1.78 3.55
CA ARG A 19 -13.20 -2.83 3.42
C ARG A 19 -13.13 -3.79 4.60
N ARG A 20 -13.83 -3.45 5.69
CA ARG A 20 -14.66 -4.35 6.51
C ARG A 20 -15.30 -3.55 7.65
N PRO A 21 -16.63 -3.35 7.64
CA PRO A 21 -17.35 -2.86 8.82
C PRO A 21 -17.21 -3.84 9.99
N ALA A 22 -17.04 -3.30 11.20
CA ALA A 22 -16.82 -4.06 12.44
C ALA A 22 -18.01 -4.94 12.89
N TRP A 23 -19.13 -4.96 12.18
CA TRP A 23 -20.30 -5.79 12.52
C TRP A 23 -20.28 -7.20 11.90
N LEU A 24 -19.27 -7.55 11.09
CA LEU A 24 -19.11 -8.88 10.48
C LEU A 24 -18.16 -9.84 11.24
N GLN A 25 -17.81 -9.53 12.51
CA GLN A 25 -16.97 -10.39 13.35
C GLN A 25 -17.70 -11.04 14.54
N ALA A 26 -19.03 -11.18 14.48
CA ALA A 26 -19.80 -11.82 15.55
C ALA A 26 -20.23 -13.27 15.21
N ARG A 27 -19.66 -14.20 15.99
CA ARG A 27 -20.16 -15.55 16.36
C ARG A 27 -20.35 -16.62 15.27
N ALA A 28 -19.37 -17.52 15.18
CA ALA A 28 -19.64 -18.94 15.02
C ALA A 28 -19.32 -19.65 16.36
N GLN A 29 -20.26 -19.58 17.31
CA GLN A 29 -20.27 -20.51 18.44
C GLN A 29 -21.10 -21.73 18.00
N SER A 30 -20.50 -22.91 18.12
CA SER A 30 -21.11 -24.21 17.84
C SER A 30 -22.41 -24.41 18.65
N VAL A 31 -23.55 -24.43 17.97
CA VAL A 31 -24.82 -24.89 18.55
C VAL A 31 -25.06 -26.32 18.06
N ARG A 32 -24.99 -27.26 19.00
CA ARG A 32 -25.45 -28.66 18.81
C ARG A 32 -26.95 -28.63 18.50
N LYS A 33 -27.37 -29.26 17.40
CA LYS A 33 -28.78 -29.57 17.18
C LYS A 33 -29.15 -30.83 17.98
N PRO A 34 -30.27 -30.84 18.72
CA PRO A 34 -30.81 -32.08 19.28
C PRO A 34 -31.56 -32.88 18.20
N ALA A 35 -31.58 -34.19 18.39
CA ALA A 35 -32.33 -35.16 17.59
C ALA A 35 -33.84 -34.87 17.64
N ASN A 36 -34.54 -35.14 16.54
CA ASN A 36 -36.01 -35.16 16.52
C ASN A 36 -36.49 -36.53 16.02
N PRO A 37 -37.30 -37.27 16.80
CA PRO A 37 -37.78 -38.61 16.48
C PRO A 37 -39.19 -38.59 15.88
N CYS A 38 -39.41 -39.32 14.78
CA CYS A 38 -40.66 -39.92 14.29
C CYS A 38 -40.30 -40.71 13.01
N GLN A 39 -40.09 -42.03 13.10
CA GLN A 39 -41.07 -43.09 12.74
C GLN A 39 -41.51 -43.00 11.26
N SER A 40 -40.99 -43.83 10.35
CA SER A 40 -41.23 -45.29 10.13
C SER A 40 -42.50 -45.59 9.34
N TRP A 41 -42.38 -46.48 8.35
CA TRP A 41 -43.36 -47.09 7.40
C TRP A 41 -43.12 -46.61 5.96
N ALA A 42 -42.94 -47.42 4.92
CA ALA A 42 -43.05 -48.87 4.72
C ALA A 42 -42.05 -49.29 3.62
N GLY A 43 -41.58 -50.54 3.65
CA GLY A 43 -40.70 -51.11 2.62
C GLY A 43 -41.46 -51.66 1.41
N GLY A 44 -40.72 -52.07 0.38
CA GLY A 44 -41.20 -53.06 -0.61
C GLY A 44 -40.83 -52.81 -2.08
N ALA A 45 -39.81 -53.53 -2.53
CA ALA A 45 -39.67 -54.25 -3.82
C ALA A 45 -39.81 -53.57 -5.21
N ARG A 46 -38.71 -53.73 -5.98
CA ARG A 46 -38.51 -54.11 -7.41
C ARG A 46 -39.67 -53.98 -8.41
N GLU A 47 -39.40 -53.41 -9.59
CA GLU A 47 -39.33 -54.09 -10.91
C GLU A 47 -39.08 -53.08 -12.07
N GLY A 48 -38.76 -53.60 -13.26
CA GLY A 48 -38.09 -52.94 -14.38
C GLY A 48 -38.97 -52.17 -15.39
N PRO A 49 -38.52 -52.01 -16.65
CA PRO A 49 -38.73 -50.80 -17.46
C PRO A 49 -39.75 -50.96 -18.60
N ALA A 50 -40.32 -49.84 -19.10
CA ALA A 50 -40.51 -49.51 -20.53
C ALA A 50 -41.60 -48.43 -20.80
N ALA A 51 -41.33 -47.65 -21.86
CA ALA A 51 -42.24 -47.17 -22.91
C ALA A 51 -43.31 -46.06 -22.66
N MET A 52 -43.07 -44.93 -23.37
CA MET A 52 -43.91 -44.39 -24.46
C MET A 52 -45.23 -43.64 -24.15
N ARG A 53 -45.20 -42.34 -24.50
CA ARG A 53 -46.23 -41.43 -25.07
C ARG A 53 -47.63 -41.37 -24.43
N ALA A 54 -48.09 -40.16 -24.11
CA ALA A 54 -49.17 -39.47 -24.85
C ALA A 54 -49.47 -38.09 -24.25
N ASP A 55 -49.87 -37.19 -25.15
CA ASP A 55 -50.25 -35.80 -24.95
C ASP A 55 -51.45 -35.61 -24.01
N PHE A 56 -51.42 -34.56 -23.19
CA PHE A 56 -52.64 -33.84 -22.79
C PHE A 56 -52.31 -32.36 -22.56
N ASN A 57 -52.69 -31.55 -23.53
CA ASN A 57 -52.67 -30.10 -23.45
C ASN A 57 -54.11 -29.64 -23.20
N MET A 58 -54.39 -28.97 -22.08
CA MET A 58 -55.01 -27.63 -22.05
C MET A 58 -55.53 -27.21 -20.67
N ALA A 59 -55.30 -25.90 -20.44
CA ALA A 59 -56.01 -24.95 -19.60
C ALA A 59 -55.68 -24.92 -18.09
N PHE A 60 -54.97 -23.87 -17.65
CA PHE A 60 -55.65 -22.68 -17.12
C PHE A 60 -54.71 -21.49 -16.86
N SER A 61 -55.21 -20.30 -17.18
CA SER A 61 -54.86 -18.96 -16.69
C SER A 61 -53.50 -18.34 -17.05
N ALA A 62 -53.59 -17.35 -17.93
CA ALA A 62 -52.74 -16.18 -17.92
C ALA A 62 -52.85 -15.43 -16.58
N GLN A 63 -51.73 -15.23 -15.89
CA GLN A 63 -51.51 -14.07 -15.03
C GLN A 63 -50.18 -13.42 -15.44
N GLY A 64 -50.30 -12.45 -16.34
CA GLY A 64 -49.22 -11.55 -16.68
C GLY A 64 -49.07 -10.44 -15.64
N ARG A 65 -47.80 -10.01 -15.49
CA ARG A 65 -47.38 -8.65 -15.12
C ARG A 65 -47.65 -8.19 -13.68
N ALA A 66 -46.77 -8.60 -12.76
CA ALA A 66 -46.47 -7.77 -11.57
C ALA A 66 -45.07 -8.00 -10.94
N VAL A 67 -44.22 -8.87 -11.49
CA VAL A 67 -42.92 -9.19 -10.86
C VAL A 67 -41.73 -8.46 -11.51
N SER A 68 -41.88 -7.87 -12.70
CA SER A 68 -40.75 -7.27 -13.45
C SER A 68 -40.34 -5.86 -13.00
N GLU A 69 -41.29 -5.02 -12.57
CA GLU A 69 -41.01 -3.61 -12.22
C GLU A 69 -40.20 -3.48 -10.92
N PHE A 70 -40.49 -4.30 -9.91
CA PHE A 70 -39.78 -4.25 -8.62
C PHE A 70 -38.33 -4.75 -8.78
N HIS A 71 -38.13 -5.92 -9.41
CA HIS A 71 -36.79 -6.46 -9.66
C HIS A 71 -35.94 -5.56 -10.55
N ASN A 72 -36.53 -4.90 -11.56
CA ASN A 72 -35.82 -3.95 -12.41
C ASN A 72 -35.40 -2.66 -11.68
N ARG A 73 -36.20 -2.15 -10.74
CA ARG A 73 -35.83 -0.98 -9.92
C ARG A 73 -34.69 -1.30 -8.94
N TRP A 74 -34.72 -2.48 -8.32
CA TRP A 74 -33.62 -2.93 -7.45
C TRP A 74 -32.36 -3.26 -8.25
N ALA A 75 -32.47 -3.92 -9.41
CA ALA A 75 -31.34 -4.17 -10.30
C ALA A 75 -30.72 -2.86 -10.83
N ARG A 76 -31.52 -1.85 -11.22
CA ARG A 76 -31.01 -0.52 -11.58
C ARG A 76 -30.32 0.19 -10.41
N ARG A 77 -30.88 0.11 -9.20
CA ARG A 77 -30.26 0.71 -8.01
C ARG A 77 -28.96 0.01 -7.64
N ILE A 78 -28.92 -1.32 -7.68
CA ILE A 78 -27.72 -2.12 -7.45
C ILE A 78 -26.68 -1.82 -8.53
N LEU A 79 -27.07 -1.75 -9.81
CA LEU A 79 -26.19 -1.38 -10.91
C LEU A 79 -25.62 0.03 -10.73
N VAL A 80 -26.46 1.03 -10.41
CA VAL A 80 -26.00 2.41 -10.16
C VAL A 80 -25.08 2.48 -8.94
N ILE A 81 -25.37 1.75 -7.86
CA ILE A 81 -24.51 1.67 -6.67
C ILE A 81 -23.19 0.97 -7.00
N PHE A 82 -23.21 -0.12 -7.79
CA PHE A 82 -22.00 -0.80 -8.24
C PHE A 82 -21.20 0.04 -9.22
N SER A 83 -21.84 0.77 -10.13
CA SER A 83 -21.19 1.71 -11.05
C SER A 83 -20.59 2.88 -10.29
N ALA A 84 -21.28 3.46 -9.31
CA ALA A 84 -20.75 4.51 -8.43
C ALA A 84 -19.60 3.99 -7.56
N ALA A 85 -19.72 2.79 -6.99
CA ALA A 85 -18.66 2.15 -6.22
C ALA A 85 -17.45 1.77 -7.09
N ALA A 86 -17.68 1.38 -8.35
CA ALA A 86 -16.62 1.11 -9.33
C ALA A 86 -15.91 2.42 -9.75
N LEU A 87 -16.66 3.51 -9.94
CA LEU A 87 -16.10 4.85 -10.20
C LEU A 87 -15.27 5.35 -9.01
N CYS A 88 -15.71 5.12 -7.76
CA CYS A 88 -14.91 5.43 -6.58
C CYS A 88 -13.68 4.52 -6.42
N ALA A 89 -13.79 3.24 -6.81
CA ALA A 89 -12.68 2.28 -6.74
C ALA A 89 -11.58 2.57 -7.79
N CYS A 90 -11.95 3.14 -8.94
CA CYS A 90 -10.98 3.61 -9.94
C CYS A 90 -10.15 4.81 -9.48
N ASN A 91 -10.52 5.47 -8.38
CA ASN A 91 -9.90 6.72 -7.93
C ASN A 91 -9.27 6.64 -6.52
N ALA A 92 -8.99 5.42 -6.03
CA ALA A 92 -8.49 5.20 -4.67
C ALA A 92 -7.15 5.93 -4.39
N MET A 93 -6.30 6.09 -5.41
CA MET A 93 -5.03 6.83 -5.27
C MET A 93 -5.27 8.32 -5.10
N LYS A 94 -6.09 8.93 -5.97
CA LYS A 94 -6.49 10.32 -5.84
C LYS A 94 -7.22 10.58 -4.53
N LEU A 95 -8.17 9.73 -4.15
CA LEU A 95 -8.92 9.86 -2.89
C LEU A 95 -7.99 9.76 -1.68
N GLY A 96 -7.03 8.81 -1.71
CA GLY A 96 -6.00 8.69 -0.68
C GLY A 96 -5.11 9.93 -0.59
N TYR A 97 -4.70 10.49 -1.73
CA TYR A 97 -3.88 11.71 -1.78
C TYR A 97 -4.67 12.97 -1.39
N GLN A 98 -5.96 13.04 -1.71
CA GLN A 98 -6.85 14.13 -1.29
C GLN A 98 -7.03 14.18 0.23
N GLN A 99 -6.96 13.03 0.89
CA GLN A 99 -6.88 12.90 2.34
C GLN A 99 -5.43 12.83 2.85
N GLY A 100 -4.46 13.14 1.97
CA GLY A 100 -3.04 12.92 2.22
C GLY A 100 -2.49 13.76 3.37
N ASP A 101 -3.00 14.96 3.56
CA ASP A 101 -2.69 15.83 4.70
C ASP A 101 -3.16 15.22 6.03
N ARG A 102 -4.41 14.75 6.08
CA ARG A 102 -5.00 14.07 7.24
C ARG A 102 -4.27 12.77 7.54
N LEU A 103 -3.94 11.98 6.52
CA LEU A 103 -3.20 10.73 6.66
C LEU A 103 -1.77 10.97 7.13
N ALA A 104 -1.10 12.00 6.61
CA ALA A 104 0.23 12.40 7.06
C ALA A 104 0.21 12.84 8.53
N TYR A 105 -0.78 13.66 8.92
CA TYR A 105 -0.96 14.07 10.32
C TYR A 105 -1.20 12.87 11.22
N TRP A 106 -2.14 11.99 10.88
CA TRP A 106 -2.43 10.78 11.64
C TRP A 106 -1.20 9.87 11.77
N TRP A 107 -0.38 9.78 10.73
CA TRP A 107 0.86 9.02 10.78
C TRP A 107 1.87 9.65 11.73
N ILE A 108 2.11 10.97 11.64
CA ILE A 108 3.01 11.70 12.54
C ILE A 108 2.55 11.55 13.99
N ASP A 109 1.26 11.76 14.25
CA ASP A 109 0.65 11.65 15.57
C ASP A 109 0.77 10.25 16.19
N ASN A 110 0.64 9.19 15.38
CA ASN A 110 0.85 7.83 15.88
C ASN A 110 2.29 7.60 16.39
N TYR A 111 3.30 8.32 15.88
CA TYR A 111 4.68 8.22 16.36
C TYR A 111 5.02 9.23 17.45
N VAL A 112 4.59 10.47 17.31
CA VAL A 112 5.02 11.61 18.12
C VAL A 112 4.07 11.91 19.27
N ASP A 113 2.77 11.57 19.16
CA ASP A 113 1.70 12.09 20.03
C ASP A 113 1.66 13.61 19.99
N VAL A 114 1.19 14.16 18.87
CA VAL A 114 1.24 15.60 18.62
C VAL A 114 0.35 16.29 19.66
N THR A 115 0.94 17.17 20.48
CA THR A 115 0.19 17.87 21.52
C THR A 115 -0.74 18.94 20.94
N SER A 116 -1.73 19.40 21.72
CA SER A 116 -2.62 20.49 21.31
C SER A 116 -1.86 21.78 20.93
N ALA A 117 -0.69 22.02 21.52
CA ALA A 117 0.17 23.15 21.20
C ALA A 117 0.94 22.95 19.87
N GLN A 118 1.31 21.71 19.53
CA GLN A 118 2.03 21.38 18.30
C GLN A 118 1.11 21.21 17.09
N GLU A 119 -0.17 20.86 17.32
CA GLU A 119 -1.12 20.49 16.27
C GLU A 119 -1.30 21.56 15.18
N PRO A 120 -1.57 22.85 15.50
CA PRO A 120 -1.78 23.86 14.47
C PRO A 120 -0.58 24.02 13.53
N LEU A 121 0.62 24.11 14.10
CA LEU A 121 1.87 24.25 13.34
C LEU A 121 2.16 23.00 12.50
N THR A 122 1.89 21.81 13.04
CA THR A 122 2.10 20.54 12.33
C THR A 122 1.14 20.42 11.14
N ARG A 123 -0.13 20.78 11.30
CA ARG A 123 -1.11 20.75 10.21
C ARG A 123 -0.77 21.75 9.11
N GLU A 124 -0.35 22.95 9.50
CA GLU A 124 0.04 23.98 8.53
C GLU A 124 1.29 23.57 7.74
N ALA A 125 2.30 23.01 8.41
CA ALA A 125 3.48 22.43 7.77
C ALA A 125 3.13 21.37 6.72
N ILE A 126 2.25 20.42 7.07
CA ILE A 126 1.78 19.40 6.15
C ILE A 126 1.06 20.04 4.94
N ALA A 127 0.18 21.01 5.18
CA ALA A 127 -0.52 21.71 4.11
C ALA A 127 0.45 22.44 3.16
N ARG A 128 1.44 23.15 3.70
CA ARG A 128 2.51 23.80 2.92
C ARG A 128 3.28 22.78 2.08
N PHE A 129 3.68 21.66 2.68
CA PHE A 129 4.38 20.58 1.96
C PHE A 129 3.56 20.03 0.81
N PHE A 130 2.28 19.71 1.02
CA PHE A 130 1.41 19.18 -0.04
C PHE A 130 1.09 20.22 -1.13
N ALA A 131 1.02 21.50 -0.78
CA ALA A 131 0.89 22.57 -1.78
C ALA A 131 2.14 22.65 -2.68
N TRP A 132 3.34 22.60 -2.09
CA TRP A 132 4.59 22.51 -2.84
C TRP A 132 4.66 21.24 -3.68
N HIS A 133 4.33 20.08 -3.10
CA HIS A 133 4.42 18.78 -3.77
C HIS A 133 3.55 18.74 -5.02
N ARG A 134 2.32 19.28 -4.96
CA ARG A 134 1.45 19.39 -6.13
C ARG A 134 2.02 20.31 -7.20
N LYS A 135 2.58 21.46 -6.82
CA LYS A 135 3.06 22.48 -7.76
C LYS A 135 4.40 22.13 -8.40
N ALA A 136 5.33 21.57 -7.62
CA ALA A 136 6.71 21.37 -8.03
C ALA A 136 7.02 19.89 -8.35
N GLN A 137 6.59 18.96 -7.50
CA GLN A 137 7.07 17.58 -7.56
C GLN A 137 6.19 16.63 -8.38
N LEU A 138 4.86 16.81 -8.35
CA LEU A 138 3.94 16.02 -9.19
C LEU A 138 4.22 16.15 -10.70
N PRO A 139 4.57 17.32 -11.28
CA PRO A 139 4.97 17.40 -12.68
C PRO A 139 6.13 16.46 -13.03
N GLU A 140 7.11 16.37 -12.15
CA GLU A 140 8.29 15.51 -12.36
C GLU A 140 7.97 14.03 -12.24
N ILE A 141 7.13 13.67 -11.26
CA ILE A 141 6.59 12.32 -11.12
C ILE A 141 5.81 11.93 -12.37
N SER A 142 4.97 12.83 -12.91
CA SER A 142 4.26 12.61 -14.16
C SER A 142 5.23 12.36 -15.33
N GLY A 143 6.33 13.11 -15.42
CA GLY A 143 7.38 12.90 -16.42
C GLY A 143 8.02 11.51 -16.33
N LEU A 144 8.39 11.05 -15.14
CA LEU A 144 8.94 9.71 -14.93
C LEU A 144 7.93 8.60 -15.26
N LEU A 145 6.65 8.80 -14.93
CA LEU A 145 5.60 7.86 -15.29
C LEU A 145 5.39 7.77 -16.81
N GLN A 146 5.51 8.90 -17.53
CA GLN A 146 5.46 8.91 -19.00
C GLN A 146 6.62 8.14 -19.62
N GLN A 147 7.84 8.30 -19.08
CA GLN A 147 9.02 7.52 -19.48
C GLN A 147 8.79 6.03 -19.23
N ALA A 148 8.38 5.65 -18.02
CA ALA A 148 8.09 4.25 -17.67
C ALA A 148 7.02 3.63 -18.58
N LYS A 149 5.96 4.39 -18.92
CA LYS A 149 4.90 3.95 -19.85
C LYS A 149 5.44 3.67 -21.26
N ALA A 150 6.40 4.46 -21.74
CA ALA A 150 7.01 4.26 -23.05
C ALA A 150 7.95 3.05 -23.04
N GLU A 151 8.75 2.92 -21.98
CA GLU A 151 9.79 1.91 -21.86
C GLU A 151 9.26 0.50 -21.55
N VAL A 152 8.14 0.36 -20.85
CA VAL A 152 7.61 -0.98 -20.43
C VAL A 152 7.28 -1.93 -21.60
N ARG A 153 7.17 -1.41 -22.83
CA ARG A 153 7.00 -2.25 -24.02
C ARG A 153 8.29 -2.96 -24.43
N GLN A 154 9.43 -2.32 -24.19
CA GLN A 154 10.74 -2.82 -24.58
C GLN A 154 11.24 -3.89 -23.57
N PRO A 155 12.25 -4.68 -23.94
CA PRO A 155 13.00 -5.46 -22.96
C PRO A 155 13.60 -4.53 -21.88
N VAL A 156 13.38 -4.86 -20.61
CA VAL A 156 13.91 -4.10 -19.48
C VAL A 156 15.34 -4.55 -19.21
N THR A 157 16.24 -3.59 -19.03
CA THR A 157 17.65 -3.82 -18.70
C THR A 157 17.95 -3.41 -17.25
N PRO A 158 19.04 -3.92 -16.64
CA PRO A 158 19.48 -3.46 -15.32
C PRO A 158 19.67 -1.94 -15.23
N ALA A 159 20.31 -1.34 -16.25
CA ALA A 159 20.56 0.10 -16.31
C ALA A 159 19.26 0.94 -16.31
N MET A 160 18.18 0.44 -16.95
CA MET A 160 16.87 1.11 -16.89
C MET A 160 16.29 1.06 -15.47
N VAL A 161 16.41 -0.08 -14.79
CA VAL A 161 15.93 -0.21 -13.39
C VAL A 161 16.71 0.72 -12.46
N GLU A 162 18.03 0.79 -12.61
CA GLU A 162 18.91 1.71 -11.87
C GLU A 162 18.52 3.16 -12.12
N HIS A 163 18.29 3.56 -13.38
CA HIS A 163 17.82 4.89 -13.73
C HIS A 163 16.55 5.30 -12.97
N PHE A 164 15.52 4.44 -12.96
CA PHE A 164 14.28 4.73 -12.22
C PHE A 164 14.46 4.72 -10.70
N GLN A 165 15.36 3.88 -10.18
CA GLN A 165 15.71 3.88 -8.75
C GLN A 165 16.37 5.20 -8.36
N ASP A 166 17.33 5.69 -9.15
CA ASP A 166 18.04 6.95 -8.91
C ASP A 166 17.11 8.15 -9.03
N ALA A 167 16.27 8.20 -10.08
CA ALA A 167 15.28 9.26 -10.24
C ALA A 167 14.31 9.32 -9.04
N SER A 168 13.86 8.16 -8.56
CA SER A 168 13.01 8.06 -7.37
C SER A 168 13.73 8.53 -6.10
N GLN A 169 15.01 8.21 -5.94
CA GLN A 169 15.82 8.68 -4.81
C GLN A 169 16.01 10.21 -4.84
N GLN A 170 16.23 10.79 -6.02
CA GLN A 170 16.36 12.24 -6.19
C GLN A 170 15.05 12.98 -5.88
N LEU A 171 13.90 12.42 -6.26
CA LEU A 171 12.60 12.95 -5.84
C LEU A 171 12.47 12.92 -4.32
N ALA A 172 12.71 11.77 -3.69
CA ALA A 172 12.65 11.65 -2.23
C ALA A 172 13.59 12.62 -1.51
N ARG A 173 14.80 12.85 -2.07
CA ARG A 173 15.79 13.82 -1.56
C ARG A 173 15.20 15.22 -1.48
N ARG A 174 14.55 15.67 -2.55
CA ARG A 174 13.96 17.01 -2.65
C ARG A 174 12.72 17.16 -1.77
N SER A 175 11.88 16.13 -1.67
CA SER A 175 10.76 16.11 -0.72
C SER A 175 11.25 16.29 0.71
N TYR A 176 12.31 15.56 1.08
CA TYR A 176 12.88 15.65 2.41
C TYR A 176 13.48 17.04 2.68
N GLU A 177 14.25 17.60 1.73
CA GLU A 177 14.78 18.97 1.81
C GLU A 177 13.67 20.02 1.99
N GLN A 178 12.57 19.90 1.25
CA GLN A 178 11.44 20.81 1.39
C GLN A 178 10.81 20.73 2.78
N ALA A 179 10.76 19.54 3.39
CA ALA A 179 10.15 19.34 4.70
C ALA A 179 11.07 19.74 5.88
N MET A 180 12.39 19.87 5.66
CA MET A 180 13.37 20.10 6.74
C MET A 180 13.04 21.31 7.65
N PRO A 181 12.65 22.49 7.14
CA PRO A 181 12.41 23.65 8.00
C PRO A 181 11.26 23.41 8.99
N ASP A 182 10.18 22.78 8.52
CA ASP A 182 9.01 22.46 9.33
C ASP A 182 9.27 21.27 10.27
N MET A 183 10.05 20.28 9.80
CA MET A 183 10.52 19.19 10.67
C MET A 183 11.39 19.74 11.80
N ALA A 184 12.27 20.70 11.53
CA ALA A 184 13.12 21.31 12.53
C ALA A 184 12.31 22.03 13.63
N ASP A 185 11.24 22.74 13.25
CA ASP A 185 10.33 23.37 14.21
C ASP A 185 9.68 22.33 15.12
N LEU A 186 9.15 21.23 14.56
CA LEU A 186 8.55 20.17 15.37
C LEU A 186 9.60 19.51 16.29
N LEU A 187 10.79 19.19 15.77
CA LEU A 187 11.86 18.53 16.53
C LEU A 187 12.33 19.33 17.75
N LEU A 188 12.37 20.66 17.64
CA LEU A 188 12.73 21.54 18.76
C LEU A 188 11.71 21.51 19.90
N THR A 189 10.46 21.13 19.62
CA THR A 189 9.39 21.08 20.61
C THR A 189 9.20 19.71 21.26
N LEU A 190 9.97 18.69 20.86
CA LEU A 190 9.74 17.32 21.33
C LEU A 190 10.12 17.14 22.80
N THR A 191 9.28 16.41 23.53
CA THR A 191 9.54 16.03 24.94
C THR A 191 10.21 14.65 25.05
N PRO A 192 10.85 14.32 26.19
CA PRO A 192 11.37 12.98 26.46
C PRO A 192 10.33 11.87 26.28
N GLU A 193 9.08 12.10 26.69
CA GLU A 193 7.97 11.14 26.58
C GLU A 193 7.59 10.87 25.13
N GLN A 194 7.57 11.91 24.29
CA GLN A 194 7.31 11.77 22.85
C GLN A 194 8.43 10.97 22.16
N ILE A 195 9.68 11.18 22.55
CA ILE A 195 10.83 10.40 22.06
C ILE A 195 10.74 8.93 22.49
N ALA A 196 10.40 8.67 23.76
CA ALA A 196 10.22 7.32 24.29
C ALA A 196 9.08 6.57 23.59
N ARG A 197 7.96 7.27 23.29
CA ARG A 197 6.87 6.71 22.48
C ARG A 197 7.33 6.36 21.07
N MET A 198 8.06 7.25 20.41
CA MET A 198 8.60 7.00 19.07
C MET A 198 9.49 5.75 19.04
N GLU A 199 10.38 5.61 20.03
CA GLU A 199 11.22 4.43 20.20
C GLU A 199 10.39 3.15 20.39
N LYS A 200 9.35 3.19 21.23
CA LYS A 200 8.41 2.07 21.39
C LYS A 200 7.72 1.70 20.08
N LYS A 201 7.27 2.69 19.29
CA LYS A 201 6.64 2.45 17.98
C LYS A 201 7.62 1.84 16.97
N PHE A 202 8.89 2.24 17.00
CA PHE A 202 9.93 1.57 16.21
C PHE A 202 10.13 0.12 16.64
N ALA A 203 10.24 -0.15 17.95
CA ALA A 203 10.39 -1.50 18.49
C ALA A 203 9.20 -2.42 18.10
N GLU A 204 7.96 -1.94 18.24
CA GLU A 204 6.76 -2.68 17.82
C GLU A 204 6.76 -2.97 16.31
N GLY A 205 7.12 -1.99 15.49
CA GLY A 205 7.24 -2.16 14.04
C GLY A 205 8.32 -3.17 13.66
N ASN A 206 9.46 -3.13 14.35
CA ASN A 206 10.57 -4.03 14.13
C ASN A 206 10.24 -5.47 14.54
N ALA A 207 9.54 -5.67 15.66
CA ALA A 207 9.07 -7.00 16.05
C ALA A 207 8.13 -7.62 15.01
N LYS A 208 7.19 -6.82 14.47
CA LYS A 208 6.31 -7.24 13.36
C LYS A 208 7.09 -7.57 12.09
N TYR A 209 8.09 -6.75 11.74
CA TYR A 209 8.95 -6.98 10.59
C TYR A 209 9.74 -8.28 10.74
N ARG A 210 10.42 -8.50 11.88
CA ARG A 210 11.18 -9.73 12.17
C ARG A 210 10.29 -10.96 12.05
N LYS A 211 9.12 -10.94 12.70
CA LYS A 211 8.16 -12.05 12.65
C LYS A 211 7.79 -12.44 11.21
N LYS A 212 7.64 -11.46 10.33
CA LYS A 212 7.21 -11.68 8.94
C LYS A 212 8.36 -12.03 8.00
N PHE A 213 9.46 -11.30 8.05
CA PHE A 213 10.52 -11.38 7.03
C PHE A 213 11.80 -12.07 7.50
N LEU A 214 11.95 -12.29 8.81
CA LEU A 214 13.06 -13.02 9.44
C LEU A 214 12.52 -14.23 10.22
N ASN A 215 11.48 -14.87 9.68
CA ASN A 215 10.93 -16.08 10.26
C ASN A 215 12.01 -17.19 10.33
N PRO A 216 12.12 -17.94 11.44
CA PRO A 216 13.06 -19.06 11.52
C PRO A 216 12.90 -20.09 10.40
N ASN A 217 11.68 -20.32 9.92
CA ASN A 217 11.40 -21.22 8.79
C ASN A 217 11.81 -20.55 7.45
N PRO A 218 12.76 -21.11 6.68
CA PRO A 218 13.17 -20.57 5.39
C PRO A 218 12.03 -20.47 4.38
N ALA A 219 11.13 -21.45 4.33
CA ALA A 219 10.00 -21.44 3.38
C ALA A 219 9.07 -20.24 3.64
N GLU A 220 8.74 -19.97 4.90
CA GLU A 220 7.92 -18.82 5.30
C GLU A 220 8.56 -17.47 4.95
N ARG A 221 9.90 -17.37 4.98
CA ARG A 221 10.61 -16.15 4.53
C ARG A 221 10.45 -15.93 3.03
N VAL A 222 10.56 -17.01 2.25
CA VAL A 222 10.34 -16.99 0.80
C VAL A 222 8.89 -16.61 0.50
N ASP A 223 7.91 -17.22 1.17
CA ASP A 223 6.49 -16.90 1.03
C ASP A 223 6.21 -15.42 1.32
N ALA A 224 6.68 -14.93 2.49
CA ALA A 224 6.46 -13.54 2.87
C ALA A 224 7.07 -12.54 1.88
N ARG A 225 8.23 -12.86 1.29
CA ARG A 225 8.87 -12.02 0.27
C ARG A 225 8.16 -12.12 -1.07
N PHE A 226 7.75 -13.33 -1.46
CA PHE A 226 7.01 -13.62 -2.69
C PHE A 226 5.68 -12.87 -2.71
N ASP A 227 4.89 -12.96 -1.65
CA ASP A 227 3.62 -12.24 -1.54
C ASP A 227 3.79 -10.73 -1.74
N LYS A 228 4.86 -10.14 -1.19
CA LYS A 228 5.16 -8.72 -1.35
C LYS A 228 5.56 -8.38 -2.78
N VAL A 229 6.40 -9.19 -3.41
CA VAL A 229 6.79 -9.00 -4.81
C VAL A 229 5.56 -9.11 -5.72
N MET A 230 4.71 -10.11 -5.49
CA MET A 230 3.50 -10.32 -6.29
C MET A 230 2.44 -9.24 -6.07
N ASP A 231 2.31 -8.68 -4.87
CA ASP A 231 1.44 -7.52 -4.62
C ASP A 231 1.78 -6.36 -5.56
N TYR A 232 3.07 -6.06 -5.76
CA TYR A 232 3.52 -4.99 -6.66
C TYR A 232 3.50 -5.41 -8.13
N ALA A 233 3.96 -6.63 -8.44
CA ALA A 233 3.97 -7.14 -9.80
C ALA A 233 2.55 -7.18 -10.38
N ARG A 234 1.56 -7.66 -9.61
CA ARG A 234 0.16 -7.71 -10.05
C ARG A 234 -0.49 -6.35 -10.16
N LEU A 235 -0.08 -5.38 -9.33
CA LEU A 235 -0.53 -4.00 -9.46
C LEU A 235 -0.16 -3.41 -10.83
N VAL A 236 1.07 -3.68 -11.29
CA VAL A 236 1.62 -3.15 -12.55
C VAL A 236 1.19 -4.00 -13.74
N TYR A 237 1.44 -5.30 -13.73
CA TYR A 237 1.30 -6.18 -14.90
C TYR A 237 0.01 -7.00 -14.94
N GLY A 238 -0.79 -7.01 -13.87
CA GLY A 238 -2.02 -7.80 -13.79
C GLY A 238 -1.77 -9.24 -13.32
N GLY A 239 -2.62 -10.19 -13.72
CA GLY A 239 -2.49 -11.60 -13.29
C GLY A 239 -1.22 -12.27 -13.85
N PHE A 240 -0.66 -13.20 -13.09
CA PHE A 240 0.47 -14.06 -13.51
C PHE A 240 -0.01 -15.52 -13.56
N SER A 241 0.53 -16.32 -14.48
CA SER A 241 0.23 -17.76 -14.54
C SER A 241 0.95 -18.51 -13.42
N GLY A 242 0.50 -19.74 -13.10
CA GLY A 242 1.18 -20.58 -12.11
C GLY A 242 2.64 -20.86 -12.46
N GLU A 243 2.95 -20.98 -13.76
CA GLU A 243 4.33 -21.16 -14.23
C GLU A 243 5.18 -19.90 -14.02
N GLN A 244 4.64 -18.71 -14.34
CA GLN A 244 5.33 -17.46 -14.05
C GLN A 244 5.56 -17.28 -12.54
N GLU A 245 4.55 -17.58 -11.72
CA GLU A 245 4.66 -17.49 -10.26
C GLU A 245 5.73 -18.43 -9.70
N LYS A 246 5.86 -19.64 -10.25
CA LYS A 246 6.95 -20.57 -9.90
C LYS A 246 8.32 -20.00 -10.25
N GLN A 247 8.50 -19.46 -11.46
CA GLN A 247 9.76 -18.85 -11.87
C GLN A 247 10.13 -17.63 -11.02
N ILE A 248 9.16 -16.79 -10.66
CA ILE A 248 9.37 -15.64 -9.76
C ILE A 248 9.78 -16.11 -8.37
N ARG A 249 9.17 -17.18 -7.86
CA ARG A 249 9.51 -17.77 -6.56
C ARG A 249 10.93 -18.33 -6.53
N GLU A 250 11.42 -18.89 -7.62
CA GLU A 250 12.82 -19.33 -7.72
C GLU A 250 13.78 -18.14 -7.80
N ALA A 251 13.44 -17.11 -8.60
CA ALA A 251 14.25 -15.91 -8.77
C ALA A 251 14.36 -15.03 -7.51
N ILE A 252 13.51 -15.24 -6.49
CA ILE A 252 13.47 -14.43 -5.27
C ILE A 252 14.52 -14.82 -4.24
N LEU A 253 15.12 -16.01 -4.34
CA LEU A 253 15.99 -16.57 -3.31
C LEU A 253 17.17 -15.65 -2.95
N PRO A 254 17.93 -15.07 -3.92
CA PRO A 254 19.02 -14.16 -3.59
C PRO A 254 18.56 -12.87 -2.88
N VAL A 255 17.31 -12.45 -3.11
CA VAL A 255 16.71 -11.31 -2.39
C VAL A 255 16.39 -11.69 -0.95
N VAL A 256 15.94 -12.93 -0.70
CA VAL A 256 15.63 -13.41 0.66
C VAL A 256 16.89 -13.54 1.50
N ASP A 257 18.01 -13.93 0.92
CA ASP A 257 19.29 -14.12 1.63
C ASP A 257 19.80 -12.82 2.28
N SER A 258 19.46 -11.65 1.72
CA SER A 258 19.85 -10.35 2.29
C SER A 258 18.90 -9.81 3.37
N ALA A 259 17.90 -10.59 3.81
CA ALA A 259 16.86 -10.10 4.72
C ALA A 259 17.42 -9.59 6.06
N GLU A 260 18.40 -10.28 6.66
CA GLU A 260 19.02 -9.85 7.93
C GLU A 260 19.80 -8.55 7.77
N ALA A 261 20.57 -8.41 6.67
CA ALA A 261 21.31 -7.18 6.39
C ALA A 261 20.37 -5.97 6.21
N ARG A 262 19.27 -6.15 5.48
CA ARG A 262 18.24 -5.11 5.30
C ARG A 262 17.56 -4.73 6.61
N TYR A 263 17.31 -5.71 7.48
CA TYR A 263 16.76 -5.45 8.81
C TYR A 263 17.75 -4.70 9.70
N ALA A 264 19.03 -5.08 9.70
CA ALA A 264 20.07 -4.39 10.45
C ALA A 264 20.20 -2.91 10.01
N GLU A 265 20.18 -2.64 8.70
CA GLU A 265 20.21 -1.28 8.16
C GLU A 265 18.98 -0.46 8.60
N ARG A 266 17.78 -1.07 8.59
CA ARG A 266 16.56 -0.43 9.10
C ARG A 266 16.71 0.00 10.56
N VAL A 267 17.23 -0.89 11.41
CA VAL A 267 17.44 -0.62 12.84
C VAL A 267 18.49 0.47 13.05
N ALA A 268 19.62 0.39 12.34
CA ALA A 268 20.69 1.38 12.43
C ALA A 268 20.20 2.79 12.08
N ARG A 269 19.38 2.93 11.04
CA ARG A 269 18.78 4.21 10.65
C ARG A 269 17.81 4.76 11.69
N GLN A 270 17.01 3.91 12.34
CA GLN A 270 16.13 4.34 13.42
C GLN A 270 16.92 4.80 14.65
N GLN A 271 18.01 4.11 14.98
CA GLN A 271 18.91 4.49 16.08
C GLN A 271 19.59 5.83 15.80
N GLU A 272 20.07 6.06 14.57
CA GLU A 272 20.68 7.35 14.19
C GLU A 272 19.65 8.49 14.22
N TRP A 273 18.41 8.22 13.83
CA TRP A 273 17.31 9.17 13.98
C TRP A 273 17.07 9.51 15.46
N LEU A 274 16.88 8.50 16.33
CA LEU A 274 16.65 8.72 17.76
C LEU A 274 17.81 9.45 18.43
N LYS A 275 19.05 9.16 18.04
CA LYS A 275 20.25 9.86 18.53
C LYS A 275 20.20 11.34 18.18
N MET A 276 19.88 11.67 16.92
CA MET A 276 19.76 13.05 16.47
C MET A 276 18.60 13.78 17.17
N VAL A 277 17.44 13.15 17.29
CA VAL A 277 16.28 13.73 18.00
C VAL A 277 16.57 13.98 19.47
N ARG A 278 17.20 13.02 20.18
CA ARG A 278 17.62 13.20 21.58
C ARG A 278 18.62 14.35 21.70
N TYR A 279 19.59 14.45 20.79
CA TYR A 279 20.54 15.56 20.80
C TYR A 279 19.84 16.92 20.64
N VAL A 280 18.92 17.05 19.68
CA VAL A 280 18.14 18.28 19.48
C VAL A 280 17.34 18.63 20.73
N GLN A 281 16.68 17.65 21.33
CA GLN A 281 15.88 17.83 22.54
C GLN A 281 16.72 18.28 23.74
N THR A 282 17.91 17.69 23.96
CA THR A 282 18.75 17.99 25.14
C THR A 282 19.55 19.29 24.99
N THR A 283 20.03 19.60 23.79
CA THR A 283 20.94 20.74 23.56
C THR A 283 20.25 21.98 23.03
N GLN A 284 19.00 21.87 22.56
CA GLN A 284 18.20 22.95 21.98
C GLN A 284 19.03 23.83 21.01
N PRO A 285 19.65 23.24 19.98
CA PRO A 285 20.46 23.98 19.04
C PRO A 285 19.59 24.93 18.21
N SER A 286 20.19 25.90 17.52
CA SER A 286 19.43 26.80 16.65
C SER A 286 18.78 26.05 15.49
N LYS A 287 17.64 26.56 14.98
CA LYS A 287 16.93 25.95 13.84
C LYS A 287 17.84 25.65 12.62
N PRO A 288 18.75 26.55 12.19
CA PRO A 288 19.72 26.22 11.13
C PRO A 288 20.59 25.00 11.44
N GLN A 289 21.05 24.85 12.69
CA GLN A 289 21.84 23.68 13.11
C GLN A 289 21.00 22.38 13.09
N VAL A 290 19.71 22.44 13.44
CA VAL A 290 18.77 21.31 13.31
C VAL A 290 18.60 20.91 11.84
N ILE A 291 18.46 21.88 10.94
CA ILE A 291 18.39 21.62 9.50
C ILE A 291 19.68 20.94 8.99
N ASP A 292 20.85 21.35 9.48
CA ASP A 292 22.12 20.70 9.14
C ASP A 292 22.24 19.27 9.69
N LEU A 293 21.67 19.00 10.87
CA LEU A 293 21.54 17.65 11.42
C LEU A 293 20.60 16.79 10.56
N LEU A 294 19.45 17.31 10.16
CA LEU A 294 18.51 16.65 9.26
C LEU A 294 19.16 16.32 7.91
N ARG A 295 19.97 17.23 7.37
CA ARG A 295 20.73 17.02 6.13
C ARG A 295 21.74 15.88 6.25
N ARG A 296 22.53 15.85 7.33
CA ARG A 296 23.47 14.76 7.62
C ARG A 296 22.76 13.43 7.80
N PHE A 297 21.61 13.41 8.48
CA PHE A 297 20.80 12.21 8.62
C PHE A 297 20.29 11.69 7.27
N ARG A 298 19.86 12.58 6.36
CA ARG A 298 19.49 12.20 4.99
C ARG A 298 20.67 11.60 4.23
N ASP A 299 21.85 12.18 4.35
CA ASP A 299 23.05 11.67 3.68
C ASP A 299 23.43 10.28 4.23
N TYR A 300 23.38 10.08 5.55
CA TYR A 300 23.52 8.77 6.19
C TYR A 300 22.47 7.78 5.72
N TRP A 301 21.22 8.21 5.57
CA TRP A 301 20.13 7.36 5.09
C TRP A 301 20.37 6.89 3.65
N GLN A 302 20.82 7.77 2.76
CA GLN A 302 21.07 7.46 1.35
C GLN A 302 22.38 6.69 1.12
N ASN A 303 23.37 6.94 1.96
CA ASN A 303 24.70 6.34 1.91
C ASN A 303 25.09 5.76 3.28
N PRO A 304 24.35 4.74 3.79
CA PRO A 304 24.70 4.14 5.07
C PRO A 304 26.08 3.47 4.96
N PRO A 305 26.85 3.32 6.05
CA PRO A 305 28.15 2.63 6.01
C PRO A 305 28.06 1.23 5.40
N ALA A 306 26.94 0.53 5.62
CA ALA A 306 26.66 -0.77 5.02
C ALA A 306 26.57 -0.74 3.48
N LYS A 307 26.30 0.42 2.84
CA LYS A 307 26.26 0.57 1.38
C LYS A 307 27.61 0.30 0.73
N GLN A 308 28.70 0.46 1.47
CA GLN A 308 30.05 0.16 0.98
C GLN A 308 30.44 -1.31 1.17
N ALA A 309 29.56 -2.12 1.78
CA ALA A 309 29.83 -3.54 2.01
C ALA A 309 29.32 -4.38 0.83
N ALA A 310 30.10 -5.38 0.41
CA ALA A 310 29.77 -6.29 -0.68
C ALA A 310 28.39 -6.96 -0.55
N ARG A 311 27.89 -7.17 0.69
CA ARG A 311 26.55 -7.74 0.95
C ARG A 311 25.41 -6.79 0.56
N HIS A 312 25.60 -5.48 0.68
CA HIS A 312 24.60 -4.50 0.25
C HIS A 312 24.52 -4.43 -1.28
N ASP A 313 25.67 -4.45 -1.95
CA ASP A 313 25.73 -4.50 -3.41
C ASP A 313 25.05 -5.75 -3.94
N ALA A 314 25.37 -6.93 -3.37
CA ALA A 314 24.71 -8.18 -3.72
C ALA A 314 23.17 -8.11 -3.55
N SER A 315 22.68 -7.49 -2.46
CA SER A 315 21.23 -7.31 -2.26
C SER A 315 20.60 -6.38 -3.30
N THR A 316 21.30 -5.32 -3.70
CA THR A 316 20.82 -4.35 -4.68
C THR A 316 20.77 -4.98 -6.06
N THR A 317 21.85 -5.65 -6.45
CA THR A 317 21.95 -6.42 -7.69
C THR A 317 20.87 -7.51 -7.76
N ALA A 318 20.63 -8.25 -6.68
CA ALA A 318 19.57 -9.27 -6.63
C ALA A 318 18.17 -8.66 -6.85
N GLY A 319 17.88 -7.49 -6.25
CA GLY A 319 16.61 -6.79 -6.46
C GLY A 319 16.41 -6.28 -7.89
N ILE A 320 17.47 -5.76 -8.50
CA ILE A 320 17.47 -5.34 -9.91
C ILE A 320 17.25 -6.55 -10.82
N ALA A 321 18.01 -7.63 -10.62
CA ALA A 321 17.89 -8.86 -11.40
C ALA A 321 16.48 -9.46 -11.33
N LEU A 322 15.88 -9.49 -10.13
CA LEU A 322 14.49 -9.95 -9.97
C LEU A 322 13.50 -9.06 -10.73
N THR A 323 13.67 -7.74 -10.68
CA THR A 323 12.80 -6.80 -11.41
C THR A 323 12.90 -7.01 -12.92
N VAL A 324 14.13 -7.16 -13.43
CA VAL A 324 14.40 -7.46 -14.85
C VAL A 324 13.77 -8.79 -15.25
N ALA A 325 13.93 -9.84 -14.45
CA ALA A 325 13.34 -11.15 -14.70
C ALA A 325 11.81 -11.08 -14.79
N ILE A 326 11.15 -10.43 -13.82
CA ILE A 326 9.69 -10.25 -13.81
C ILE A 326 9.23 -9.46 -15.04
N ALA A 327 9.89 -8.34 -15.34
CA ALA A 327 9.49 -7.50 -16.46
C ALA A 327 9.63 -8.23 -17.80
N ASN A 328 10.71 -8.99 -18.00
CA ASN A 328 11.00 -9.67 -19.26
C ASN A 328 10.23 -10.99 -19.45
N MET A 329 9.71 -11.61 -18.38
CA MET A 329 8.79 -12.76 -18.50
C MET A 329 7.34 -12.36 -18.79
N THR A 330 7.03 -11.06 -18.83
CA THR A 330 5.65 -10.59 -19.05
C THR A 330 5.20 -10.75 -20.50
N THR A 331 3.94 -11.13 -20.68
CA THR A 331 3.30 -11.27 -21.98
C THR A 331 2.94 -9.91 -22.59
N PRO A 332 2.65 -9.83 -23.90
CA PRO A 332 2.14 -8.60 -24.52
C PRO A 332 0.90 -8.03 -23.81
N GLN A 333 0.01 -8.89 -23.31
CA GLN A 333 -1.18 -8.48 -22.57
C GLN A 333 -0.82 -7.87 -21.21
N GLN A 334 0.13 -8.46 -20.48
CA GLN A 334 0.63 -7.94 -19.21
C GLN A 334 1.35 -6.59 -19.39
N LYS A 335 2.13 -6.44 -20.47
CA LYS A 335 2.74 -5.15 -20.84
C LYS A 335 1.69 -4.10 -21.17
N ALA A 336 0.63 -4.45 -21.90
CA ALA A 336 -0.48 -3.55 -22.18
C ALA A 336 -1.21 -3.11 -20.90
N HIS A 337 -1.43 -4.02 -19.95
CA HIS A 337 -1.98 -3.68 -18.63
C HIS A 337 -1.06 -2.70 -17.87
N ALA A 338 0.26 -2.89 -17.92
CA ALA A 338 1.21 -1.95 -17.33
C ALA A 338 1.12 -0.55 -17.96
N GLN A 339 0.98 -0.46 -19.29
CA GLN A 339 0.79 0.84 -19.95
C GLN A 339 -0.50 1.55 -19.50
N ASP A 340 -1.61 0.82 -19.39
CA ASP A 340 -2.87 1.37 -18.87
C ASP A 340 -2.72 1.81 -17.41
N ARG A 341 -2.03 1.02 -16.58
CA ARG A 341 -1.74 1.39 -15.19
C ARG A 341 -0.94 2.68 -15.09
N PHE A 342 0.15 2.80 -15.85
CA PHE A 342 0.96 4.03 -15.86
C PHE A 342 0.15 5.23 -16.37
N GLN A 343 -0.69 5.03 -17.41
CA GLN A 343 -1.58 6.09 -17.90
C GLN A 343 -2.53 6.58 -16.80
N LYS A 344 -3.16 5.68 -16.06
CA LYS A 344 -4.03 6.06 -14.92
C LYS A 344 -3.27 6.87 -13.86
N TRP A 345 -2.04 6.49 -13.52
CA TRP A 345 -1.23 7.26 -12.57
C TRP A 345 -0.83 8.64 -13.10
N ILE A 346 -0.57 8.77 -14.41
CA ILE A 346 -0.33 10.07 -15.06
C ILE A 346 -1.59 10.94 -14.96
N ASP A 347 -2.76 10.38 -15.25
CA ASP A 347 -4.04 11.09 -15.20
C ASP A 347 -4.39 11.53 -13.78
N ASP A 348 -4.17 10.67 -12.78
CA ASP A 348 -4.33 10.98 -11.36
C ASP A 348 -3.38 12.11 -10.94
N THR A 349 -2.11 12.03 -11.34
CA THR A 349 -1.11 13.07 -11.05
C THR A 349 -1.52 14.41 -11.66
N ASN A 350 -1.95 14.42 -12.93
CA ASN A 350 -2.46 15.59 -13.62
C ASN A 350 -3.71 16.18 -12.95
N ALA A 351 -4.62 15.33 -12.48
CA ALA A 351 -5.80 15.77 -11.75
C ALA A 351 -5.42 16.44 -10.42
N LEU A 352 -4.48 15.85 -9.68
CA LEU A 352 -3.98 16.40 -8.41
C LEU A 352 -3.25 17.74 -8.58
N MET A 353 -2.58 17.97 -9.70
CA MET A 353 -1.94 19.27 -10.01
C MET A 353 -2.96 20.38 -10.28
N ARG A 354 -4.10 20.05 -10.89
CA ARG A 354 -5.17 21.02 -11.23
C ARG A 354 -6.04 21.42 -10.03
N GLU A 355 -6.05 20.60 -8.98
CA GLU A 355 -6.80 20.91 -7.76
C GLU A 355 -6.09 22.03 -6.99
N LYS A 356 -6.82 23.13 -6.72
CA LYS A 356 -6.34 24.16 -5.80
C LYS A 356 -6.08 23.49 -4.45
N ALA A 357 -4.99 23.87 -3.78
CA ALA A 357 -4.74 23.44 -2.41
C ALA A 357 -6.00 23.71 -1.58
N ASN A 358 -6.64 22.66 -1.08
CA ASN A 358 -7.83 22.81 -0.24
C ASN A 358 -7.46 23.74 0.92
N ALA A 359 -8.32 24.73 1.18
CA ALA A 359 -8.17 25.57 2.37
C ALA A 359 -8.13 24.66 3.61
N PRO A 360 -7.33 24.98 4.63
CA PRO A 360 -7.31 24.21 5.86
C PRO A 360 -8.74 24.10 6.40
N VAL A 361 -9.20 22.86 6.60
CA VAL A 361 -10.49 22.60 7.24
C VAL A 361 -10.42 23.21 8.64
N GLN A 362 -11.15 24.29 8.86
CA GLN A 362 -11.39 24.82 10.20
C GLN A 362 -11.91 23.65 11.04
N SER A 363 -11.15 23.26 12.06
CA SER A 363 -11.59 22.26 13.03
C SER A 363 -12.95 22.71 13.55
N ALA A 364 -13.98 21.89 13.34
CA ALA A 364 -15.22 22.03 14.07
C ALA A 364 -14.84 21.99 15.56
N ALA A 365 -14.89 23.16 16.21
CA ALA A 365 -14.90 23.25 17.64
C ALA A 365 -16.17 22.52 18.10
N THR A 366 -16.02 21.28 18.53
CA THR A 366 -17.05 20.60 19.31
C THR A 366 -16.93 21.12 20.73
N ASN A 367 -17.92 21.95 21.10
CA ASN A 367 -18.25 22.33 22.46
C ASN A 367 -18.42 21.12 23.38
#